data_AF-A0A848VRH8-F1
#
_entry.id   AF-A0A848VRH8-F1
#
_cell.length_a   1.000
_cell.length_b   1.000
_cell.length_c   1.000
_cell.angle_alpha   90.00
_cell.angle_beta   90.00
_cell.angle_gamma   90.00
#
_symmetry.space_group_name_H-M   'P 1'
#
loop_
_entity.id
_entity.type
_entity.pdbx_description
1 polymer ?
#
loop_
_entity_poly.entity_id
_entity_poly.type
_entity_poly.pdbx_seq_one_letter_code
_entity_poly.pdbx_strand_id
1 'polypeptide(L)'
;PKTKQIRHFDKQLLIEAIMAEAGGFENVPGTAVGQVTYIKVGRSPEIFDVPLGDEFKTVTVKGELSDLLAHFQSDSVGYISRRAMEKMRYEGDFDHLARFGEWDASERSVPGPVK
;
A
#
# COMPACT_ATOMS: atom_id res chain seq x y z
N PRO A 1 -4.81 13.30 -3.44
CA PRO A 1 -3.48 12.97 -2.89
C PRO A 1 -2.40 13.52 -3.84
N LYS A 2 -1.19 13.85 -3.35
CA LYS A 2 -0.07 14.26 -4.22
C LYS A 2 0.72 13.04 -4.70
N THR A 3 1.45 13.15 -5.82
CA THR A 3 2.27 12.07 -6.39
C THR A 3 3.16 11.36 -5.37
N LYS A 4 3.80 12.11 -4.45
CA LYS A 4 4.63 11.53 -3.38
C LYS A 4 3.83 10.69 -2.38
N GLN A 5 2.58 11.06 -2.09
CA GLN A 5 1.70 10.29 -1.21
C GLN A 5 1.25 9.00 -1.91
N ILE A 6 0.89 9.08 -3.19
CA ILE A 6 0.54 7.90 -4.02
C ILE A 6 1.69 6.91 -4.09
N ARG A 7 2.92 7.41 -4.28
CA ARG A 7 4.13 6.59 -4.31
C ARG A 7 4.34 5.75 -3.06
N HIS A 8 4.11 6.34 -1.88
CA HIS A 8 4.56 5.77 -0.62
C HIS A 8 3.44 5.22 0.27
N PHE A 9 2.22 5.73 0.15
CA PHE A 9 1.14 5.48 1.10
C PHE A 9 -0.18 5.14 0.40
N ASP A 10 -0.61 5.91 -0.59
CA ASP A 10 -1.91 5.75 -1.25
C ASP A 10 -1.88 4.76 -2.43
N LYS A 11 -1.36 3.53 -2.20
CA LYS A 11 -1.18 2.50 -3.25
C LYS A 11 -2.48 1.81 -3.69
N GLN A 12 -3.60 2.00 -2.97
CA GLN A 12 -4.84 1.26 -3.20
C GLN A 12 -5.33 1.35 -4.66
N LEU A 13 -5.43 2.55 -5.23
CA LEU A 13 -5.95 2.74 -6.58
C LEU A 13 -5.05 2.10 -7.65
N LEU A 14 -3.73 2.05 -7.42
CA LEU A 14 -2.79 1.36 -8.31
C LEU A 14 -2.94 -0.17 -8.22
N ILE A 15 -3.28 -0.69 -7.04
CA ILE A 15 -3.59 -2.11 -6.85
C ILE A 15 -4.91 -2.47 -7.53
N GLU A 16 -5.92 -1.60 -7.44
CA GLU A 16 -7.18 -1.77 -8.20
C GLU A 16 -6.93 -1.79 -9.71
N ALA A 17 -6.00 -0.98 -10.23
CA ALA A 17 -5.59 -1.05 -11.63
C ALA A 17 -4.97 -2.41 -11.99
N ILE A 18 -4.12 -2.98 -11.12
CA ILE A 18 -3.58 -4.34 -11.31
C ILE A 18 -4.71 -5.39 -11.33
N MET A 19 -5.69 -5.24 -10.43
CA MET A 19 -6.86 -6.13 -10.40
C MET A 19 -7.69 -6.00 -11.69
N ALA A 20 -7.87 -4.78 -12.21
CA ALA A 20 -8.58 -4.53 -13.46
C ALA A 20 -7.89 -5.21 -14.65
N GLU A 21 -6.57 -5.10 -14.77
CA GLU A 21 -5.81 -5.80 -15.82
C GLU A 21 -5.92 -7.32 -15.71
N ALA A 22 -6.00 -7.84 -14.49
CA ALA A 22 -6.15 -9.27 -14.22
C ALA A 22 -7.59 -9.79 -14.38
N GLY A 23 -8.58 -8.93 -14.67
CA GLY A 23 -10.00 -9.33 -14.72
C GLY A 23 -10.58 -9.64 -13.35
N GLY A 24 -10.10 -8.98 -12.30
CA GLY A 24 -10.51 -9.19 -10.91
C GLY A 24 -11.86 -8.58 -10.53
N PHE A 25 -12.55 -7.92 -11.45
CA PHE A 25 -13.87 -7.32 -11.22
C PHE A 25 -14.96 -8.12 -11.94
N GLU A 26 -16.07 -8.34 -11.24
CA GLU A 26 -17.22 -9.06 -11.80
C GLU A 26 -17.76 -8.33 -13.04
N ASN A 27 -18.04 -9.09 -14.10
CA ASN A 27 -18.56 -8.56 -15.38
C ASN A 27 -17.64 -7.55 -16.09
N VAL A 28 -16.36 -7.46 -15.71
CA VAL A 28 -15.36 -6.63 -16.38
C VAL A 28 -14.21 -7.52 -16.86
N PRO A 29 -14.07 -7.77 -18.17
CA PRO A 29 -12.96 -8.56 -18.68
C PRO A 29 -11.63 -7.84 -18.45
N GLY A 30 -10.58 -8.62 -18.16
CA GLY A 30 -9.22 -8.08 -18.01
C GLY A 30 -8.75 -7.41 -19.29
N THR A 31 -8.31 -6.17 -19.18
CA THR A 31 -7.76 -5.37 -20.30
C THR A 31 -6.69 -4.42 -19.78
N ALA A 32 -5.78 -4.00 -20.66
CA ALA A 32 -4.74 -3.04 -20.30
C ALA A 32 -5.35 -1.74 -19.76
N VAL A 33 -4.86 -1.27 -18.61
CA VAL A 33 -5.32 -0.02 -18.02
C VAL A 33 -4.63 1.15 -18.71
N GLY A 34 -5.41 1.97 -19.41
CA GLY A 34 -4.90 3.15 -20.13
C GLY A 34 -4.67 4.37 -19.22
N GLN A 35 -5.42 4.48 -18.12
CA GLN A 35 -5.38 5.65 -17.25
C GLN A 35 -5.84 5.31 -15.83
N VAL A 36 -5.26 5.98 -14.84
CA VAL A 36 -5.68 5.95 -13.44
C VAL A 36 -5.93 7.39 -13.00
N THR A 37 -7.13 7.67 -12.47
CA THR A 37 -7.57 9.03 -12.16
C THR A 37 -8.20 9.10 -10.78
N TYR A 38 -7.73 10.04 -9.96
CA TYR A 38 -8.40 10.42 -8.72
C TYR A 38 -9.48 11.45 -9.00
N ILE A 39 -10.71 11.14 -8.59
CA ILE A 39 -11.85 12.06 -8.65
C ILE A 39 -12.15 12.50 -7.22
N LYS A 40 -11.87 13.78 -6.93
CA LYS A 40 -12.24 14.41 -5.66
C LYS A 40 -13.61 15.03 -5.79
N VAL A 41 -14.54 14.59 -4.94
CA VAL A 41 -15.91 15.10 -4.89
C VAL A 41 -16.06 16.03 -3.68
N GLY A 42 -16.87 17.09 -3.81
CA GLY A 42 -17.23 17.98 -2.70
C GLY A 42 -16.99 19.47 -2.97
N ARG A 43 -16.67 20.23 -1.93
CA ARG A 43 -16.59 21.72 -1.96
C ARG A 43 -15.55 22.28 -2.94
N SER A 44 -14.50 21.52 -3.23
CA SER A 44 -13.48 21.85 -4.22
C SER A 44 -13.21 20.59 -5.04
N PRO A 45 -14.04 20.36 -6.07
CA PRO A 45 -13.89 19.19 -6.94
C PRO A 45 -12.60 19.31 -7.73
N GLU A 46 -11.95 18.18 -7.94
CA GLU A 46 -10.64 18.10 -8.58
C GLU A 46 -10.51 16.74 -9.26
N ILE A 47 -10.01 16.75 -10.49
CA ILE A 47 -9.66 15.53 -11.23
C ILE A 47 -8.16 15.56 -11.42
N PHE A 48 -7.51 14.47 -11.01
CA PHE A 48 -6.06 14.35 -11.07
C PHE A 48 -5.68 13.00 -11.65
N ASP A 49 -4.97 13.02 -12.78
CA ASP A 49 -4.47 11.82 -13.44
C ASP A 49 -3.13 11.40 -12.83
N VAL A 50 -3.02 10.10 -12.57
CA VAL A 50 -1.76 9.48 -12.17
C VAL A 50 -0.98 9.16 -13.44
N PRO A 51 0.24 9.70 -13.61
CA PRO A 51 1.04 9.41 -14.79
C PRO A 51 1.51 7.96 -14.72
N LEU A 52 1.00 7.06 -15.57
CA LEU A 52 1.44 5.65 -15.69
C LEU A 52 2.83 5.51 -16.35
N GLY A 53 3.78 6.35 -15.94
CA GLY A 53 5.21 6.21 -16.24
C GLY A 53 5.84 5.08 -15.42
N ASP A 54 7.15 4.86 -15.59
CA ASP A 54 7.86 3.67 -15.07
C ASP A 54 7.58 3.34 -13.60
N GLU A 55 7.43 4.36 -12.75
CA GLU A 55 7.16 4.20 -11.32
C GLU A 55 5.74 3.74 -10.98
N PHE A 56 4.74 4.12 -11.79
CA PHE A 56 3.33 3.86 -11.53
C PHE A 56 2.70 2.85 -12.49
N LYS A 57 3.49 2.29 -13.41
CA LYS A 57 3.06 1.18 -14.26
C LYS A 57 2.61 0.01 -13.39
N THR A 58 1.51 -0.62 -13.79
CA THR A 58 0.93 -1.77 -13.09
C THR A 58 1.93 -2.90 -12.90
N VAL A 59 2.78 -3.19 -13.89
CA VAL A 59 3.85 -4.19 -13.78
C VAL A 59 4.85 -3.87 -12.66
N THR A 60 5.24 -2.60 -12.53
CA THR A 60 6.19 -2.14 -11.50
C THR A 60 5.57 -2.28 -10.12
N VAL A 61 4.36 -1.73 -9.94
CA VAL A 61 3.65 -1.78 -8.66
C VAL A 61 3.32 -3.22 -8.25
N LYS A 62 2.99 -4.09 -9.21
CA LYS A 62 2.77 -5.53 -8.95
C LYS A 62 4.04 -6.22 -8.48
N GLY A 63 5.20 -5.89 -9.08
CA GLY A 63 6.50 -6.37 -8.62
C GLY A 63 6.79 -5.96 -7.19
N GLU A 64 6.68 -4.66 -6.88
CA GLU A 64 6.87 -4.11 -5.53
C GLU A 64 5.95 -4.79 -4.50
N LEU A 65 4.67 -5.00 -4.84
CA LEU A 65 3.73 -5.69 -3.97
C LEU A 65 4.11 -7.17 -3.78
N SER A 66 4.56 -7.84 -4.83
CA SER A 66 4.94 -9.25 -4.76
C SER A 66 6.18 -9.44 -3.87
N ASP A 67 7.18 -8.57 -4.04
CA ASP A 67 8.39 -8.57 -3.22
C ASP A 67 8.06 -8.28 -1.74
N LEU A 68 7.14 -7.34 -1.51
CA LEU A 68 6.65 -7.00 -0.18
C LEU A 68 5.98 -8.19 0.51
N LEU A 69 5.08 -8.89 -0.21
CA LEU A 69 4.39 -10.06 0.32
C LEU A 69 5.37 -11.21 0.57
N ALA A 70 6.29 -11.47 -0.36
CA ALA A 70 7.32 -12.50 -0.21
C ALA A 70 8.21 -12.24 1.00
N HIS A 71 8.57 -10.98 1.25
CA HIS A 71 9.35 -10.59 2.42
C HIS A 71 8.64 -10.93 3.73
N PHE A 72 7.33 -10.69 3.83
CA PHE A 72 6.55 -11.01 5.03
C PHE A 72 6.17 -12.48 5.18
N GLN A 73 6.24 -13.27 4.11
CA GLN A 73 6.06 -14.72 4.17
C GLN A 73 7.29 -15.45 4.72
N SER A 74 8.42 -14.77 4.87
CA SER A 74 9.62 -15.33 5.48
C SER A 74 9.47 -15.42 7.00
N ASP A 75 9.69 -16.60 7.59
CA ASP A 75 9.66 -16.83 9.04
C ASP A 75 10.65 -15.95 9.83
N SER A 76 11.65 -15.39 9.15
CA SER A 76 12.63 -14.47 9.74
C SER A 76 12.14 -13.02 9.86
N VAL A 77 10.97 -12.69 9.32
CA VAL A 77 10.42 -11.33 9.27
C VAL A 77 9.16 -11.26 10.11
N GLY A 78 9.23 -10.55 11.24
CA GLY A 78 8.05 -10.27 12.04
C GLY A 78 7.19 -9.14 11.47
N TYR A 79 5.92 -9.11 11.87
CA TYR A 79 4.97 -8.07 11.50
C TYR A 79 5.06 -6.90 12.50
N ILE A 80 5.66 -5.78 12.08
CA ILE A 80 5.75 -4.57 12.90
C ILE A 80 4.45 -3.77 12.77
N SER A 81 3.78 -3.46 13.90
CA SER A 81 2.51 -2.70 13.91
C SER A 81 2.61 -1.30 13.31
N ARG A 82 3.79 -0.67 13.34
CA ARG A 82 4.03 0.71 12.89
C ARG A 82 5.06 0.78 11.78
N ARG A 83 4.85 0.01 10.70
CA ARG A 83 5.75 0.03 9.54
C ARG A 83 5.31 1.09 8.52
N ALA A 84 6.19 2.05 8.24
CA ALA A 84 6.00 3.08 7.21
C ALA A 84 4.70 3.92 7.38
N MET A 85 4.47 4.47 8.57
CA MET A 85 3.37 5.40 8.82
C MET A 85 3.60 6.74 8.13
N GLU A 86 2.62 7.25 7.39
CA GLU A 86 2.69 8.58 6.74
C GLU A 86 2.79 9.72 7.77
N LYS A 87 2.11 9.56 8.91
CA LYS A 87 2.11 10.54 10.00
C LYS A 87 2.23 9.80 11.33
N MET A 88 3.26 10.11 12.11
CA MET A 88 3.46 9.56 13.47
C MET A 88 2.54 10.20 14.54
N ARG A 89 1.58 11.04 14.14
CA ARG A 89 0.80 11.90 15.03
C ARG A 89 -0.54 11.33 15.51
N TYR A 90 -0.95 10.19 14.97
CA TYR A 90 -2.19 9.54 15.39
C TYR A 90 -1.83 8.33 16.25
N GLU A 91 -2.26 8.35 17.51
CA GLU A 91 -2.46 7.11 18.23
C GLU A 91 -3.47 6.28 17.41
N GLY A 92 -3.06 5.10 16.98
CA GLY A 92 -3.95 4.14 16.33
C GLY A 92 -4.82 3.49 17.39
N ASP A 93 -6.08 3.19 17.03
CA ASP A 93 -7.04 2.54 17.93
C ASP A 93 -6.53 1.22 18.52
N PHE A 94 -5.47 0.63 17.96
CA PHE A 94 -4.84 -0.62 18.42
C PHE A 94 -3.47 -0.44 19.07
N ASP A 95 -3.02 0.79 19.32
CA ASP A 95 -1.75 1.03 20.03
C ASP A 95 -1.77 0.44 21.45
N HIS A 96 -2.96 0.30 22.05
CA HIS A 96 -3.14 -0.35 23.34
C HIS A 96 -2.92 -1.88 23.29
N LEU A 97 -2.92 -2.50 22.10
CA LEU A 97 -2.56 -3.90 21.89
C LEU A 97 -1.05 -4.08 21.64
N ALA A 98 -0.31 -2.99 21.39
CA ALA A 98 1.14 -3.04 21.24
C ALA A 98 1.78 -3.31 22.61
N ARG A 99 2.61 -4.34 22.71
CA ARG A 99 3.33 -4.64 23.96
C ARG A 99 4.37 -3.54 24.21
N PHE A 100 4.33 -2.97 25.41
CA PHE A 100 5.20 -1.88 25.84
C PHE A 100 6.68 -2.29 25.67
N GLY A 101 7.41 -1.62 24.76
CA GLY A 101 8.86 -1.80 24.60
C GLY A 101 9.34 -2.85 23.58
N GLU A 102 8.46 -3.50 22.80
CA GLU A 102 8.89 -4.39 21.69
C GLU A 102 8.57 -3.82 20.28
N TRP A 103 8.01 -2.60 20.21
CA TRP A 103 7.34 -2.07 19.02
C TRP A 103 7.67 -0.58 18.76
N ASP A 104 8.88 -0.13 19.11
CA ASP A 104 9.34 1.20 18.69
C ASP A 104 9.62 1.22 17.18
N ALA A 105 9.27 2.32 16.49
CA ALA A 105 9.48 2.45 15.04
C ALA A 105 10.97 2.46 14.64
N SER A 106 11.86 2.56 15.63
CA SER A 106 13.31 2.48 15.48
C SER A 106 13.88 1.06 15.66
N GLU A 107 13.08 0.10 16.14
CA GLU A 107 13.55 -1.25 16.46
C GLU A 107 13.47 -2.21 15.27
N ARG A 108 14.52 -3.01 15.14
CA ARG A 108 14.62 -4.05 14.12
C ARG A 108 13.75 -5.23 14.56
N SER A 109 12.83 -5.68 13.69
CA SER A 109 12.02 -6.86 13.98
C SER A 109 12.91 -8.07 14.30
N VAL A 110 12.69 -8.67 15.47
CA VAL A 110 13.30 -9.94 15.87
C VAL A 110 12.26 -11.05 15.75
N PRO A 111 12.47 -12.05 14.87
CA PRO A 111 11.52 -13.16 14.73
C PRO A 111 11.49 -13.99 16.02
N GLY A 112 10.29 -14.16 16.59
CA GLY A 112 10.00 -15.09 17.68
C GLY A 112 9.19 -16.28 17.16
N PRO A 113 9.24 -17.46 17.82
CA PRO A 113 8.62 -18.67 17.29
C PRO A 113 7.10 -18.50 17.20
N VAL A 114 6.56 -18.77 16.02
CA VAL A 114 5.13 -18.94 15.76
C VAL A 114 4.67 -20.18 16.52
N LYS A 115 3.70 -20.02 17.42
CA LYS A 115 3.06 -21.10 18.18
C LYS A 115 1.95 -21.77 17.38
#